data_AF-A0A7J9IZR3-F1
#
_entry.id   AF-A0A7J9IZR3-F1
#
_cell.length_a   1.000
_cell.length_b   1.000
_cell.length_c   1.000
_cell.angle_alpha   90.00
_cell.angle_beta   90.00
_cell.angle_gamma   90.00
#
_symmetry.space_group_name_H-M   'P 1'
#
loop_
_entity.id
_entity.type
_entity.pdbx_description
1 polymer ?
#
loop_
_entity_poly.entity_id
_entity_poly.type
_entity_poly.pdbx_seq_one_letter_code
_entity_poly.pdbx_strand_id
1 'polypeptide(L)'
;RPGLHRQHGKQGGGSKGIYAKLTVVVVVLLICTFSVFFLATISGNRGSLEPSEINVEELWESAKSGGWRPSSAPRSDWPPPPKETNGYLRVRCNGGLNQQRSAICNAVLAARIMNATLVLPELDANSFWHDDSGFQGIYDVEHFIQTLKYDVRIVESIPEIHKNGKTKKIKAHQIRPPRDAPISWYTTVALKKMKEHGAIYLTPFSHRLAEEIDNAEYQRLRCRVNYHALRFKPNIMRLSESIVDKLRAQGHFMSIHLRFEMDMLAF
;
A
#
# COMPACT_ATOMS: atom_id res chain seq x y z
N ARG A 1 6.01 -84.67 -32.39
CA ARG A 1 6.87 -85.88 -32.27
C ARG A 1 8.12 -85.64 -33.11
N PRO A 2 9.35 -85.94 -32.65
CA PRO A 2 9.92 -86.09 -31.30
C PRO A 2 10.80 -84.85 -30.95
N GLY A 3 11.28 -84.53 -29.74
CA GLY A 3 11.59 -85.31 -28.54
C GLY A 3 13.11 -85.45 -28.39
N LEU A 4 13.74 -84.82 -27.38
CA LEU A 4 14.62 -85.53 -26.44
C LEU A 4 15.05 -84.67 -25.23
N HIS A 5 14.86 -85.28 -24.06
CA HIS A 5 15.37 -84.94 -22.74
C HIS A 5 16.88 -85.16 -22.58
N ARG A 6 17.52 -84.39 -21.69
CA ARG A 6 18.42 -84.80 -20.55
C ARG A 6 19.25 -83.57 -20.11
N GLN A 7 19.69 -83.35 -18.87
CA GLN A 7 19.60 -84.04 -17.59
C GLN A 7 20.07 -83.04 -16.50
N HIS A 8 19.73 -83.33 -15.24
CA HIS A 8 20.17 -82.65 -14.03
C HIS A 8 21.68 -82.44 -13.89
N GLY A 9 22.04 -81.30 -13.29
CA GLY A 9 23.27 -81.12 -12.51
C GLY A 9 22.96 -80.35 -11.22
N LYS A 10 22.82 -81.07 -10.10
CA LYS A 10 22.86 -80.53 -8.74
C LYS A 10 24.33 -80.34 -8.35
N GLN A 11 24.60 -79.29 -7.56
CA GLN A 11 25.70 -79.05 -6.60
C GLN A 11 26.22 -77.63 -6.83
N GLY A 12 26.25 -76.73 -5.86
CA GLY A 12 26.84 -76.87 -4.54
C GLY A 12 27.73 -75.62 -4.38
N GLY A 13 27.39 -74.75 -3.44
CA GLY A 13 28.04 -73.43 -3.37
C GLY A 13 27.70 -72.65 -2.10
N GLY A 14 27.55 -73.36 -0.98
CA GLY A 14 27.51 -72.77 0.36
C GLY A 14 28.87 -72.19 0.71
N SER A 15 29.03 -70.89 0.46
CA SER A 15 29.97 -69.97 1.14
C SER A 15 29.91 -68.58 0.51
N LYS A 16 29.81 -68.47 -0.83
CA LYS A 16 29.83 -67.17 -1.53
C LYS A 16 28.65 -66.24 -1.17
N GLY A 17 27.45 -66.81 -0.96
CA GLY A 17 26.27 -66.04 -0.58
C GLY A 17 26.26 -65.55 0.87
N ILE A 18 27.01 -66.20 1.76
CA ILE A 18 27.13 -65.80 3.18
C ILE A 18 28.12 -64.65 3.31
N TYR A 19 29.28 -64.74 2.65
CA TYR A 19 30.25 -63.65 2.61
C TYR A 19 29.66 -62.38 1.96
N ALA A 20 28.95 -62.50 0.84
CA ALA A 20 28.30 -61.35 0.22
C ALA A 20 27.23 -60.70 1.12
N LYS A 21 26.43 -61.49 1.84
CA LYS A 21 25.44 -60.98 2.80
C LYS A 21 26.10 -60.35 4.03
N LEU A 22 27.18 -60.91 4.54
CA LEU A 22 27.96 -60.32 5.62
C LEU A 22 28.59 -58.99 5.20
N THR A 23 29.14 -58.90 3.99
CA THR A 23 29.72 -57.65 3.47
C THR A 23 28.66 -56.56 3.35
N VAL A 24 27.46 -56.89 2.87
CA VAL A 24 26.34 -55.92 2.81
C VAL A 24 25.92 -55.46 4.20
N VAL A 25 25.82 -56.37 5.18
CA VAL A 25 25.47 -56.01 6.56
C VAL A 25 26.53 -55.11 7.20
N VAL A 26 27.82 -55.40 6.98
CA VAL A 26 28.92 -54.58 7.48
C VAL A 26 28.91 -53.18 6.84
N VAL A 27 28.66 -53.08 5.53
CA VAL A 27 28.56 -51.79 4.84
C VAL A 27 27.35 -50.99 5.34
N VAL A 28 26.19 -51.63 5.54
CA VAL A 28 25.01 -50.95 6.09
C VAL A 28 25.26 -50.47 7.52
N LEU A 29 25.90 -51.30 8.36
CA LEU A 29 26.26 -50.89 9.72
C LEU A 29 27.24 -49.72 9.73
N LEU A 30 28.23 -49.70 8.84
CA LEU A 30 29.17 -48.58 8.70
C LEU A 30 28.47 -47.30 8.22
N ILE A 31 27.53 -47.39 7.28
CA ILE A 31 26.75 -46.24 6.84
C ILE A 31 25.85 -45.73 7.97
N CYS A 32 25.22 -46.62 8.72
CA CYS A 32 24.39 -46.25 9.87
C CYS A 32 25.21 -45.61 10.98
N THR A 33 26.39 -46.14 11.32
CA THR A 33 27.25 -45.55 12.35
C THR A 33 27.79 -44.19 11.91
N PHE A 34 28.20 -44.05 10.64
CA PHE A 34 28.63 -42.76 10.10
C PHE A 34 27.50 -41.73 10.09
N SER A 35 26.27 -42.15 9.75
CA SER A 35 25.08 -41.29 9.77
C SER A 35 24.71 -40.85 11.19
N VAL A 36 24.81 -41.75 12.17
CA VAL A 36 24.58 -41.43 13.60
C VAL A 36 25.68 -40.50 14.13
N PHE A 37 26.94 -40.72 13.76
CA PHE A 37 28.06 -39.84 14.15
C PHE A 37 27.92 -38.45 13.52
N PHE A 38 27.49 -38.37 12.24
CA PHE A 38 27.23 -37.12 11.54
C PHE A 38 26.02 -36.37 12.11
N LEU A 39 24.96 -37.08 12.51
CA LEU A 39 23.84 -36.46 13.27
C LEU A 39 24.29 -35.98 14.65
N ALA A 40 25.17 -36.71 15.33
CA ALA A 40 25.67 -36.34 16.65
C ALA A 40 26.58 -35.11 16.60
N THR A 41 27.42 -34.96 15.57
CA THR A 41 28.24 -33.76 15.36
C THR A 41 27.43 -32.56 14.91
N ILE A 42 26.32 -32.74 14.16
CA ILE A 42 25.37 -31.65 13.86
C ILE A 42 24.59 -31.23 15.13
N SER A 43 24.20 -32.20 15.97
CA SER A 43 23.50 -31.90 17.24
C SER A 43 24.43 -31.21 18.26
N GLY A 44 25.72 -31.55 18.26
CA GLY A 44 26.74 -30.95 19.11
C GLY A 44 27.14 -29.51 18.75
N ASN A 45 26.71 -29.00 17.57
CA ASN A 45 26.90 -27.60 17.17
C ASN A 45 25.61 -26.77 17.30
N ARG A 46 24.64 -27.22 18.11
CA ARG A 46 23.68 -26.29 18.71
C ARG A 46 24.45 -25.40 19.66
N GLY A 47 25.04 -24.33 19.11
CA GLY A 47 25.39 -23.16 19.92
C GLY A 47 24.20 -22.90 20.83
N SER A 48 24.47 -22.74 22.12
CA SER A 48 23.46 -22.37 23.11
C SER A 48 22.69 -21.18 22.56
N LEU A 49 21.48 -21.42 22.06
CA LEU A 49 20.44 -20.42 21.94
C LEU A 49 20.00 -20.13 23.37
N GLU A 50 20.91 -19.52 24.14
CA GLU A 50 20.51 -18.63 25.21
C GLU A 50 19.50 -17.68 24.57
N PRO A 51 18.25 -17.62 25.06
CA PRO A 51 17.35 -16.55 24.66
C PRO A 51 18.15 -15.26 24.85
N SER A 52 18.38 -14.50 23.77
CA SER A 52 18.91 -13.15 23.92
C SER A 52 17.98 -12.49 24.93
N GLU A 53 18.50 -12.11 26.10
CA GLU A 53 17.72 -11.44 27.13
C GLU A 53 17.10 -10.19 26.46
N ILE A 54 15.80 -10.25 26.15
CA ILE A 54 15.12 -9.18 25.43
C ILE A 54 15.02 -8.04 26.42
N ASN A 55 15.84 -7.02 26.22
CA ASN A 55 15.71 -5.77 26.94
C ASN A 55 14.38 -5.13 26.53
N VAL A 56 13.39 -5.22 27.41
CA VAL A 56 12.03 -4.71 27.16
C VAL A 56 12.00 -3.18 27.17
N GLU A 57 12.99 -2.54 27.79
CA GLU A 57 13.17 -1.10 27.78
C GLU A 57 13.61 -0.61 26.39
N GLU A 58 14.45 -1.37 25.68
CA GLU A 58 14.84 -1.09 24.28
C GLU A 58 13.62 -1.12 23.34
N LEU A 59 12.58 -1.93 23.64
CA LEU A 59 11.35 -1.97 22.84
C LEU A 59 10.61 -0.64 22.82
N TRP A 60 10.75 0.16 23.88
CA TRP A 60 10.09 1.47 24.00
C TRP A 60 10.90 2.61 23.42
N GLU A 61 12.14 2.36 23.00
CA GLU A 61 12.96 3.34 22.29
C GLU A 61 12.44 3.56 20.86
N SER A 62 12.78 4.72 20.28
CA SER A 62 12.47 4.98 18.88
C SER A 62 13.28 4.07 17.98
N ALA A 63 12.60 3.33 17.09
CA ALA A 63 13.27 2.49 16.11
C ALA A 63 14.27 3.31 15.26
N LYS A 64 15.47 2.76 15.04
CA LYS A 64 16.49 3.38 14.19
C LYS A 64 15.92 3.62 12.79
N SER A 65 15.98 4.85 12.31
CA SER A 65 15.42 5.20 11.00
C SER A 65 16.17 4.58 9.81
N GLY A 66 17.34 3.96 10.02
CA GLY A 66 18.14 3.35 8.94
C GLY A 66 18.59 4.36 7.87
N GLY A 67 18.68 5.65 8.22
CA GLY A 67 18.99 6.74 7.27
C GLY A 67 17.78 7.25 6.49
N TRP A 68 16.59 6.66 6.65
CA TRP A 68 15.36 7.20 6.10
C TRP A 68 14.98 8.49 6.82
N ARG A 69 14.53 9.48 6.04
CA ARG A 69 14.06 10.77 6.54
C ARG A 69 12.74 11.13 5.87
N PRO A 70 11.81 11.79 6.59
CA PRO A 70 10.60 12.31 5.99
C PRO A 70 10.90 13.16 4.75
N SER A 71 10.08 13.00 3.72
CA SER A 71 10.25 13.71 2.44
C SER A 71 8.91 14.21 1.93
N SER A 72 8.41 15.28 2.55
CA SER A 72 7.16 15.96 2.17
C SER A 72 7.37 17.40 1.72
N ALA A 73 8.42 18.10 2.16
CA ALA A 73 8.73 19.46 1.69
C ALA A 73 9.38 19.42 0.30
N PRO A 74 9.06 20.38 -0.60
CA PRO A 74 9.74 20.48 -1.89
C PRO A 74 11.25 20.68 -1.73
N ARG A 75 12.04 20.14 -2.66
CA ARG A 75 13.51 20.27 -2.65
C ARG A 75 14.08 20.93 -3.90
N SER A 76 13.30 21.02 -4.97
CA SER A 76 13.62 21.81 -6.15
C SER A 76 12.67 23.00 -6.27
N ASP A 77 12.85 23.79 -7.34
CA ASP A 77 11.89 24.83 -7.70
C ASP A 77 10.47 24.25 -7.79
N TRP A 78 9.55 24.85 -7.05
CA TRP A 78 8.17 24.41 -6.92
C TRP A 78 7.26 25.65 -6.89
N PRO A 79 6.96 26.23 -8.07
CA PRO A 79 6.24 27.49 -8.13
C PRO A 79 4.78 27.33 -7.68
N PRO A 80 4.18 28.40 -7.13
CA PRO A 80 2.77 28.39 -6.76
C PRO A 80 1.87 28.12 -7.98
N PRO A 81 0.62 27.62 -7.77
CA PRO A 81 -0.31 27.42 -8.86
C PRO A 81 -0.59 28.73 -9.62
N PRO A 82 -0.88 28.67 -10.93
CA PRO A 82 -1.14 29.86 -11.72
C PRO A 82 -2.41 30.59 -11.24
N LYS A 83 -2.46 31.91 -11.46
CA LYS A 83 -3.65 32.72 -11.13
C LYS A 83 -4.89 32.27 -11.91
N GLU A 84 -4.69 31.92 -13.18
CA GLU A 84 -5.71 31.35 -14.07
C GLU A 84 -5.42 29.86 -14.29
N THR A 85 -6.39 29.01 -13.95
CA THR A 85 -6.27 27.54 -14.11
C THR A 85 -6.94 27.05 -15.38
N ASN A 86 -6.57 25.86 -15.87
CA ASN A 86 -7.14 25.27 -17.09
C ASN A 86 -8.62 24.85 -16.98
N GLY A 87 -9.17 24.80 -15.77
CA GLY A 87 -10.55 24.42 -15.50
C GLY A 87 -10.72 23.80 -14.11
N TYR A 88 -11.86 23.15 -13.89
CA TYR A 88 -12.20 22.50 -12.62
C TYR A 88 -12.10 20.97 -12.72
N LEU A 89 -11.41 20.37 -11.76
CA LEU A 89 -11.32 18.93 -11.60
C LEU A 89 -12.23 18.49 -10.44
N ARG A 90 -13.27 17.71 -10.75
CA ARG A 90 -14.02 16.92 -9.77
C ARG A 90 -13.54 15.48 -9.80
N VAL A 91 -13.50 14.84 -8.64
CA VAL A 91 -13.13 13.43 -8.49
C VAL A 91 -14.09 12.73 -7.55
N ARG A 92 -14.41 11.45 -7.84
CA ARG A 92 -15.07 10.56 -6.90
C ARG A 92 -14.11 9.46 -6.46
N CYS A 93 -13.59 9.59 -5.25
CA CYS A 93 -12.70 8.64 -4.62
C CYS A 93 -13.51 7.42 -4.14
N ASN A 94 -13.20 6.25 -4.67
CA ASN A 94 -13.93 5.01 -4.39
C ASN A 94 -13.01 3.95 -3.77
N GLY A 95 -13.61 2.95 -3.12
CA GLY A 95 -12.89 1.90 -2.36
C GLY A 95 -12.98 2.13 -0.85
N GLY A 96 -12.15 1.43 -0.08
CA GLY A 96 -12.11 1.61 1.38
C GLY A 96 -11.44 2.93 1.82
N LEU A 97 -11.58 3.35 3.08
CA LEU A 97 -11.12 4.67 3.56
C LEU A 97 -9.63 4.92 3.28
N ASN A 98 -8.77 3.92 3.46
CA ASN A 98 -7.33 4.02 3.12
C ASN A 98 -7.09 4.14 1.60
N GLN A 99 -7.88 3.46 0.78
CA GLN A 99 -7.81 3.59 -0.68
C GLN A 99 -8.30 4.97 -1.13
N GLN A 100 -9.36 5.48 -0.50
CA GLN A 100 -9.87 6.83 -0.75
C GLN A 100 -8.85 7.89 -0.32
N ARG A 101 -8.13 7.69 0.78
CA ARG A 101 -7.01 8.54 1.21
C ARG A 101 -5.93 8.64 0.14
N SER A 102 -5.49 7.51 -0.41
CA SER A 102 -4.53 7.49 -1.53
C SER A 102 -5.10 8.14 -2.80
N ALA A 103 -6.38 7.93 -3.08
CA ALA A 103 -7.06 8.56 -4.21
C ALA A 103 -7.11 10.09 -4.10
N ILE A 104 -7.34 10.65 -2.90
CA ILE A 104 -7.29 12.09 -2.66
C ILE A 104 -5.89 12.64 -2.95
N CYS A 105 -4.83 11.93 -2.52
CA CYS A 105 -3.45 12.31 -2.81
C CYS A 105 -3.20 12.37 -4.33
N ASN A 106 -3.69 11.37 -5.06
CA ASN A 106 -3.62 11.33 -6.52
C ASN A 106 -4.48 12.42 -7.19
N ALA A 107 -5.60 12.82 -6.61
CA ALA A 107 -6.45 13.87 -7.15
C ALA A 107 -5.79 15.25 -7.05
N VAL A 108 -5.14 15.54 -5.91
CA VAL A 108 -4.32 16.75 -5.74
C VAL A 108 -3.18 16.78 -6.75
N LEU A 109 -2.47 15.66 -6.92
CA LEU A 109 -1.39 15.57 -7.89
C LEU A 109 -1.90 15.71 -9.34
N ALA A 110 -3.03 15.09 -9.69
CA ALA A 110 -3.64 15.23 -11.01
C ALA A 110 -4.03 16.69 -11.31
N ALA A 111 -4.59 17.40 -10.33
CA ALA A 111 -4.88 18.82 -10.46
C ALA A 111 -3.61 19.65 -10.65
N ARG A 112 -2.53 19.33 -9.92
CA ARG A 112 -1.21 19.97 -10.11
C ARG A 112 -0.65 19.74 -11.52
N ILE A 113 -0.65 18.49 -12.00
CA ILE A 113 -0.18 18.12 -13.34
C ILE A 113 -0.94 18.89 -14.43
N MET A 114 -2.25 19.05 -14.26
CA MET A 114 -3.11 19.72 -15.24
C MET A 114 -3.19 21.24 -15.04
N ASN A 115 -2.53 21.82 -14.03
CA ASN A 115 -2.74 23.22 -13.61
C ASN A 115 -4.24 23.57 -13.48
N ALA A 116 -5.00 22.67 -12.83
CA ALA A 116 -6.44 22.77 -12.64
C ALA A 116 -6.78 23.24 -11.23
N THR A 117 -7.98 23.82 -11.07
CA THR A 117 -8.58 24.03 -9.75
C THR A 117 -9.23 22.71 -9.32
N LEU A 118 -8.81 22.16 -8.18
CA LEU A 118 -9.44 20.98 -7.58
C LEU A 118 -10.71 21.39 -6.85
N VAL A 119 -11.81 20.73 -7.13
CA VAL A 119 -13.01 20.78 -6.29
C VAL A 119 -12.85 19.73 -5.19
N LEU A 120 -13.31 20.02 -3.97
CA LEU A 120 -13.20 19.06 -2.85
C LEU A 120 -13.60 17.64 -3.27
N PRO A 121 -12.78 16.62 -2.97
CA PRO A 121 -13.05 15.24 -3.39
C PRO A 121 -14.38 14.71 -2.85
N GLU A 122 -15.10 13.96 -3.69
CA GLU A 122 -16.27 13.20 -3.26
C GLU A 122 -15.84 11.82 -2.78
N LEU A 123 -16.32 11.42 -1.60
CA LEU A 123 -16.05 10.10 -1.04
C LEU A 123 -17.19 9.14 -1.36
N ASP A 124 -16.85 7.94 -1.79
CA ASP A 124 -17.83 6.88 -2.00
C ASP A 124 -18.25 6.31 -0.64
N ALA A 125 -19.49 6.60 -0.23
CA ALA A 125 -20.07 6.07 1.01
C ALA A 125 -20.41 4.57 0.86
N ASN A 126 -20.69 4.09 -0.34
CA ASN A 126 -21.57 2.93 -0.49
C ASN A 126 -20.91 1.55 -0.43
N SER A 127 -19.58 1.45 -0.40
CA SER A 127 -18.94 0.13 -0.59
C SER A 127 -18.75 -0.66 0.70
N PHE A 128 -18.59 0.00 1.87
CA PHE A 128 -18.22 -0.69 3.12
C PHE A 128 -18.76 -0.04 4.42
N TRP A 129 -19.18 1.22 4.41
CA TRP A 129 -19.53 1.99 5.62
C TRP A 129 -20.83 2.77 5.40
N HIS A 130 -21.84 2.60 6.24
CA HIS A 130 -23.11 3.34 6.15
C HIS A 130 -23.02 4.76 6.73
N ASP A 131 -22.01 5.52 6.34
CA ASP A 131 -21.75 6.90 6.80
C ASP A 131 -21.83 7.88 5.62
N ASP A 132 -22.66 8.91 5.74
CA ASP A 132 -22.91 9.94 4.73
C ASP A 132 -22.09 11.23 4.95
N SER A 133 -21.22 11.25 5.96
CA SER A 133 -20.38 12.38 6.36
C SER A 133 -19.57 13.02 5.21
N GLY A 134 -19.20 12.23 4.19
CA GLY A 134 -18.41 12.70 3.05
C GLY A 134 -17.04 13.31 3.45
N PHE A 135 -16.39 14.02 2.53
CA PHE A 135 -15.06 14.61 2.81
C PHE A 135 -15.10 15.63 3.94
N GLN A 136 -16.08 16.54 3.89
CA GLN A 136 -16.24 17.62 4.86
C GLN A 136 -16.69 17.13 6.24
N GLY A 137 -17.22 15.92 6.37
CA GLY A 137 -17.56 15.31 7.65
C GLY A 137 -16.35 14.70 8.36
N ILE A 138 -15.36 14.21 7.60
CA ILE A 138 -14.20 13.46 8.11
C ILE A 138 -12.97 14.38 8.29
N TYR A 139 -12.67 15.21 7.29
CA TYR A 139 -11.44 16.00 7.24
C TYR A 139 -11.67 17.48 7.58
N ASP A 140 -10.63 18.11 8.10
CA ASP A 140 -10.56 19.55 8.31
C ASP A 140 -10.33 20.26 6.96
N VAL A 141 -11.40 20.79 6.39
CA VAL A 141 -11.41 21.42 5.06
C VAL A 141 -10.54 22.67 5.01
N GLU A 142 -10.61 23.52 6.02
CA GLU A 142 -9.84 24.76 6.08
C GLU A 142 -8.35 24.44 6.15
N HIS A 143 -7.97 23.52 7.03
CA HIS A 143 -6.58 23.04 7.13
C HIS A 143 -6.10 22.43 5.81
N PHE A 144 -6.92 21.63 5.13
CA PHE A 144 -6.59 21.01 3.85
C PHE A 144 -6.30 22.06 2.76
N ILE A 145 -7.18 23.05 2.60
CA ILE A 145 -7.01 24.13 1.62
C ILE A 145 -5.79 24.99 1.97
N GLN A 146 -5.62 25.36 3.24
CA GLN A 146 -4.53 26.22 3.66
C GLN A 146 -3.15 25.55 3.53
N THR A 147 -3.06 24.25 3.85
CA THR A 147 -1.83 23.47 3.73
C THR A 147 -1.36 23.36 2.28
N LEU A 148 -2.30 23.28 1.33
CA LEU A 148 -2.02 23.05 -0.10
C LEU A 148 -2.09 24.31 -0.97
N LYS A 149 -2.27 25.50 -0.39
CA LYS A 149 -2.50 26.75 -1.13
C LYS A 149 -1.40 27.13 -2.13
N TYR A 150 -0.16 26.70 -1.88
CA TYR A 150 0.99 26.91 -2.77
C TYR A 150 1.24 25.73 -3.72
N ASP A 151 0.45 24.66 -3.62
CA ASP A 151 0.56 23.48 -4.47
C ASP A 151 -0.50 23.51 -5.56
N VAL A 152 -1.76 23.65 -5.16
CA VAL A 152 -2.92 23.56 -6.02
C VAL A 152 -4.02 24.50 -5.51
N ARG A 153 -4.78 25.08 -6.44
CA ARG A 153 -5.96 25.86 -6.07
C ARG A 153 -7.11 24.89 -5.75
N ILE A 154 -7.71 25.03 -4.58
CA ILE A 154 -8.81 24.17 -4.13
C ILE A 154 -10.05 25.03 -3.85
N VAL A 155 -11.22 24.54 -4.23
CA VAL A 155 -12.53 25.15 -3.95
C VAL A 155 -13.51 24.10 -3.43
N GLU A 156 -14.48 24.51 -2.63
CA GLU A 156 -15.52 23.61 -2.11
C GLU A 156 -16.49 23.16 -3.21
N SER A 157 -16.86 24.08 -4.09
CA SER A 157 -17.76 23.83 -5.21
C SER A 157 -17.32 24.61 -6.44
N ILE A 158 -17.75 24.17 -7.63
CA ILE A 158 -17.56 24.95 -8.86
C ILE A 158 -18.36 26.26 -8.74
N PRO A 159 -17.74 27.44 -8.93
CA PRO A 159 -18.44 28.72 -8.86
C PRO A 159 -19.57 28.82 -9.87
N GLU A 160 -20.69 29.39 -9.43
CA GLU A 160 -21.82 29.69 -10.31
C GLU A 160 -21.56 30.98 -11.09
N ILE A 161 -21.72 30.93 -12.42
CA ILE A 161 -21.53 32.10 -13.27
C ILE A 161 -22.87 32.82 -13.41
N HIS A 162 -22.93 34.07 -12.94
CA HIS A 162 -24.09 34.94 -13.07
C HIS A 162 -23.88 35.87 -14.27
N LYS A 163 -24.69 35.71 -15.33
CA LYS A 163 -24.71 36.64 -16.49
C LYS A 163 -26.15 36.95 -16.87
N ASN A 164 -26.46 38.24 -17.05
CA ASN A 164 -27.77 38.74 -17.50
C ASN A 164 -28.95 38.20 -16.68
N GLY A 165 -28.81 38.15 -15.35
CA GLY A 165 -29.86 37.63 -14.45
C GLY A 165 -30.06 36.10 -14.50
N LYS A 166 -29.23 35.36 -15.24
CA LYS A 166 -29.26 33.89 -15.31
C LYS A 166 -28.02 33.29 -14.64
N THR A 167 -28.25 32.33 -13.76
CA THR A 167 -27.21 31.51 -13.14
C THR A 167 -26.89 30.32 -14.03
N LYS A 168 -25.65 30.20 -14.50
CA LYS A 168 -25.17 29.06 -15.28
C LYS A 168 -24.26 28.18 -14.41
N LYS A 169 -24.70 26.94 -14.18
CA LYS A 169 -23.89 25.90 -13.54
C LYS A 169 -23.03 25.21 -14.60
N ILE A 170 -21.71 25.17 -14.39
CA ILE A 170 -20.83 24.39 -15.26
C ILE A 170 -21.07 22.91 -14.95
N LYS A 171 -21.54 22.14 -15.94
CA LYS A 171 -21.68 20.69 -15.81
C LYS A 171 -20.34 20.03 -16.15
N ALA A 172 -19.76 19.33 -15.17
CA ALA A 172 -18.52 18.62 -15.37
C ALA A 172 -18.70 17.44 -16.34
N HIS A 173 -17.84 17.34 -17.35
CA HIS A 173 -17.85 16.22 -18.30
C HIS A 173 -17.24 14.97 -17.65
N GLN A 174 -18.02 13.90 -17.57
CA GLN A 174 -17.60 12.67 -16.92
C GLN A 174 -16.61 11.89 -17.79
N ILE A 175 -15.50 11.48 -17.19
CA ILE A 175 -14.46 10.66 -17.84
C ILE A 175 -14.09 9.53 -16.89
N ARG A 176 -13.94 8.32 -17.43
CA ARG A 176 -13.38 7.18 -16.70
C ARG A 176 -11.89 7.09 -17.00
N PRO A 177 -10.98 7.40 -16.05
CA PRO A 177 -9.56 7.27 -16.32
C PRO A 177 -9.13 5.80 -16.45
N PRO A 178 -8.09 5.50 -17.24
CA PRO A 178 -7.41 4.21 -17.21
C PRO A 178 -6.90 3.87 -15.82
N ARG A 179 -6.74 2.57 -15.52
CA ARG A 179 -6.04 2.15 -14.31
C ARG A 179 -4.57 2.57 -14.43
N ASP A 180 -4.00 3.09 -13.34
CA ASP A 180 -2.60 3.53 -13.28
C ASP A 180 -2.22 4.47 -14.45
N ALA A 181 -3.13 5.39 -14.80
CA ALA A 181 -2.95 6.24 -15.97
C ALA A 181 -1.65 7.05 -15.85
N PRO A 182 -0.83 7.10 -16.92
CA PRO A 182 0.42 7.85 -16.91
C PRO A 182 0.15 9.36 -16.88
N ILE A 183 1.17 10.13 -16.48
CA ILE A 183 1.11 11.62 -16.51
C ILE A 183 0.66 12.12 -17.89
N SER A 184 1.14 11.50 -18.97
CA SER A 184 0.80 11.87 -20.34
C SER A 184 -0.70 11.83 -20.62
N TRP A 185 -1.46 10.92 -20.00
CA TRP A 185 -2.92 10.87 -20.15
C TRP A 185 -3.60 12.12 -19.55
N TYR A 186 -3.09 12.62 -18.43
CA TYR A 186 -3.59 13.84 -17.79
C TYR A 186 -3.25 15.08 -18.61
N THR A 187 -2.02 15.19 -19.12
CA THR A 187 -1.57 16.35 -19.91
C THR A 187 -2.11 16.37 -21.34
N THR A 188 -2.67 15.26 -21.83
CA THR A 188 -3.25 15.15 -23.19
C THR A 188 -4.77 14.99 -23.15
N VAL A 189 -5.28 13.79 -22.81
CA VAL A 189 -6.69 13.42 -22.91
C VAL A 189 -7.55 14.19 -21.91
N ALA A 190 -7.19 14.14 -20.64
CA ALA A 190 -7.97 14.79 -19.58
C ALA A 190 -7.94 16.32 -19.72
N LEU A 191 -6.75 16.89 -19.93
CA LEU A 191 -6.59 18.33 -20.12
C LEU A 191 -7.34 18.85 -21.35
N LYS A 192 -7.33 18.12 -22.47
CA LYS A 192 -8.12 18.48 -23.66
C LYS A 192 -9.60 18.57 -23.32
N LYS A 193 -10.16 17.55 -22.65
CA LYS A 193 -11.57 17.57 -22.21
C LYS A 193 -11.88 18.66 -21.20
N MET A 194 -10.94 18.97 -20.30
CA MET A 194 -11.08 20.09 -19.37
C MET A 194 -11.17 21.42 -20.09
N LYS A 195 -10.32 21.67 -21.09
CA LYS A 195 -10.38 22.90 -21.90
C LYS A 195 -11.66 22.98 -22.74
N GLU A 196 -12.15 21.86 -23.27
CA GLU A 196 -13.41 21.79 -24.04
C GLU A 196 -14.65 22.10 -23.19
N HIS A 197 -14.70 21.61 -21.95
CA HIS A 197 -15.91 21.65 -21.11
C HIS A 197 -15.83 22.63 -19.92
N GLY A 198 -14.64 23.18 -19.62
CA GLY A 198 -14.36 24.00 -18.45
C GLY A 198 -14.28 23.22 -17.13
N ALA A 199 -14.93 22.07 -17.03
CA ALA A 199 -14.83 21.16 -15.90
C ALA A 199 -14.94 19.69 -16.33
N ILE A 200 -14.20 18.82 -15.66
CA ILE A 200 -14.29 17.36 -15.82
C ILE A 200 -14.56 16.68 -14.49
N TYR A 201 -15.19 15.50 -14.56
CA TYR A 201 -15.47 14.66 -13.42
C TYR A 201 -14.84 13.28 -13.65
N LEU A 202 -13.79 12.98 -12.89
CA LEU A 202 -13.13 11.69 -12.98
C LEU A 202 -13.79 10.72 -12.00
N THR A 203 -14.46 9.71 -12.52
CA THR A 203 -15.15 8.72 -11.70
C THR A 203 -15.25 7.36 -12.41
N PRO A 204 -15.02 6.24 -11.71
CA PRO A 204 -14.42 6.13 -10.37
C PRO A 204 -12.92 6.53 -10.36
N PHE A 205 -12.46 7.19 -9.29
CA PHE A 205 -11.11 7.71 -9.12
C PHE A 205 -10.35 7.03 -7.97
N SER A 206 -10.06 5.74 -8.11
CA SER A 206 -9.13 5.00 -7.24
C SER A 206 -7.71 5.03 -7.85
N HIS A 207 -7.02 3.88 -7.95
CA HIS A 207 -5.73 3.67 -8.65
C HIS A 207 -5.78 4.09 -10.13
N ARG A 208 -5.85 5.40 -10.37
CA ARG A 208 -6.10 6.07 -11.66
C ARG A 208 -4.99 7.02 -12.05
N LEU A 209 -3.92 7.09 -11.27
CA LEU A 209 -2.68 7.80 -11.58
C LEU A 209 -1.54 6.85 -11.22
N ALA A 210 -0.57 6.71 -12.13
CA ALA A 210 0.57 5.80 -11.96
C ALA A 210 1.27 6.01 -10.61
N GLU A 211 1.55 4.93 -9.88
CA GLU A 211 2.20 4.98 -8.57
C GLU A 211 3.64 5.46 -8.69
N GLU A 212 4.41 4.82 -9.58
CA GLU A 212 5.79 5.19 -9.87
C GLU A 212 5.85 6.28 -10.93
N ILE A 213 6.29 7.45 -10.49
CA ILE A 213 6.51 8.63 -11.32
C ILE A 213 7.96 9.05 -11.15
N ASP A 214 8.68 9.19 -12.27
CA ASP A 214 10.03 9.73 -12.31
C ASP A 214 10.05 11.27 -12.13
N ASN A 215 9.52 11.70 -10.99
CA ASN A 215 9.54 13.08 -10.52
C ASN A 215 9.41 13.07 -8.99
N ALA A 216 10.53 13.33 -8.31
CA ALA A 216 10.59 13.28 -6.86
C ALA A 216 9.69 14.34 -6.17
N GLU A 217 9.42 15.48 -6.82
CA GLU A 217 8.52 16.50 -6.26
C GLU A 217 7.05 16.06 -6.30
N TYR A 218 6.66 15.27 -7.30
CA TYR A 218 5.30 14.72 -7.37
C TYR A 218 5.07 13.70 -6.25
N GLN A 219 6.08 12.87 -5.96
CA GLN A 219 6.02 11.98 -4.80
C GLN A 219 6.01 12.75 -3.48
N ARG A 220 6.81 13.82 -3.34
CA ARG A 220 6.77 14.71 -2.16
C ARG A 220 5.41 15.36 -1.96
N LEU A 221 4.75 15.80 -3.04
CA LEU A 221 3.39 16.34 -2.97
C LEU A 221 2.41 15.29 -2.45
N ARG A 222 2.44 14.05 -2.96
CA ARG A 222 1.62 12.95 -2.42
C ARG A 222 1.87 12.74 -0.93
N CYS A 223 3.13 12.69 -0.50
CA CYS A 223 3.49 12.59 0.91
C CYS A 223 2.95 13.77 1.73
N ARG A 224 3.05 15.00 1.20
CA ARG A 224 2.56 16.21 1.86
C ARG A 224 1.05 16.19 2.03
N VAL A 225 0.31 15.81 0.99
CA VAL A 225 -1.14 15.64 1.08
C VAL A 225 -1.48 14.57 2.10
N ASN A 226 -0.84 13.40 2.01
CA ASN A 226 -1.12 12.26 2.86
C ASN A 226 -0.84 12.55 4.33
N TYR A 227 0.34 13.06 4.67
CA TYR A 227 0.79 13.16 6.07
C TYR A 227 0.50 14.50 6.73
N HIS A 228 0.29 15.58 5.95
CA HIS A 228 0.12 16.92 6.50
C HIS A 228 -1.23 17.56 6.15
N ALA A 229 -1.72 17.43 4.92
CA ALA A 229 -2.98 18.08 4.53
C ALA A 229 -4.23 17.31 4.98
N LEU A 230 -4.19 15.97 4.93
CA LEU A 230 -5.31 15.12 5.35
C LEU A 230 -5.33 14.92 6.88
N ARG A 231 -5.78 15.97 7.57
CA ARG A 231 -6.05 15.97 9.01
C ARG A 231 -7.54 15.73 9.27
N PHE A 232 -7.86 14.83 10.20
CA PHE A 232 -9.24 14.67 10.65
C PHE A 232 -9.75 15.93 11.34
N LYS A 233 -11.08 16.07 11.43
CA LYS A 233 -11.68 17.20 12.12
C LYS A 233 -11.15 17.39 13.55
N PRO A 234 -11.11 18.64 14.06
CA PRO A 234 -10.60 18.94 15.39
C PRO A 234 -11.25 18.14 16.53
N ASN A 235 -12.55 17.81 16.45
CA ASN A 235 -13.20 16.99 17.47
C ASN A 235 -12.72 15.52 17.46
N ILE A 236 -12.47 14.94 16.28
CA ILE A 236 -11.90 13.59 16.14
C ILE A 236 -10.47 13.57 16.68
N MET A 237 -9.66 14.57 16.32
CA MET A 237 -8.28 14.69 16.80
C MET A 237 -8.21 14.85 18.32
N ARG A 238 -9.02 15.74 18.92
CA ARG A 238 -9.06 15.94 20.38
C ARG A 238 -9.47 14.67 21.13
N LEU A 239 -10.45 13.92 20.61
CA LEU A 239 -10.85 12.66 21.22
C LEU A 239 -9.72 11.63 21.14
N SER A 240 -9.08 11.48 19.98
CA SER A 240 -7.94 10.59 19.78
C SER A 240 -6.78 10.91 20.72
N GLU A 241 -6.39 12.18 20.80
CA GLU A 241 -5.34 12.68 21.70
C GLU A 241 -5.70 12.38 23.16
N SER A 242 -6.94 12.65 23.60
CA SER A 242 -7.38 12.35 24.97
C SER A 242 -7.31 10.86 25.31
N ILE A 243 -7.63 9.96 24.36
CA ILE A 243 -7.50 8.52 24.57
C ILE A 243 -6.02 8.14 24.73
N VAL A 244 -5.16 8.64 23.83
CA VAL A 244 -3.72 8.36 23.86
C VAL A 244 -3.09 8.89 25.16
N ASP A 245 -3.45 10.10 25.59
CA ASP A 245 -2.92 10.70 26.81
C ASP A 245 -3.30 9.89 28.05
N LYS A 246 -4.53 9.38 28.11
CA LYS A 246 -4.97 8.49 29.20
C LYS A 246 -4.20 7.17 29.21
N LEU A 247 -3.96 6.56 28.05
CA LEU A 247 -3.17 5.33 27.95
C LEU A 247 -1.71 5.57 28.39
N ARG A 248 -1.09 6.65 27.92
CA ARG A 248 0.29 7.03 28.31
C ARG A 248 0.41 7.33 29.80
N ALA A 249 -0.62 7.91 30.42
CA ALA A 249 -0.65 8.15 31.85
C ALA A 249 -0.65 6.85 32.69
N GLN A 250 -1.03 5.71 32.10
CA GLN A 250 -0.97 4.39 32.75
C GLN A 250 0.34 3.63 32.48
N GLY A 251 1.19 4.13 31.57
CA GLY A 251 2.47 3.53 31.20
C GLY A 251 2.65 3.40 29.69
N HIS A 252 3.69 2.67 29.29
CA HIS A 252 3.89 2.31 27.89
C HIS A 252 2.76 1.39 27.41
N PHE A 253 2.30 1.59 26.18
CA PHE A 253 1.27 0.76 25.56
C PHE A 253 1.64 0.40 24.12
N MET A 254 1.14 -0.74 23.67
CA MET A 254 1.27 -1.20 22.29
C MET A 254 -0.12 -1.20 21.64
N SER A 255 -0.22 -0.71 20.41
CA SER A 255 -1.44 -0.73 19.61
C SER A 255 -1.24 -1.66 18.42
N ILE A 256 -2.15 -2.62 18.25
CA ILE A 256 -2.15 -3.57 17.12
C ILE A 256 -3.46 -3.41 16.37
N HIS A 257 -3.38 -3.04 15.09
CA HIS A 257 -4.54 -3.02 14.19
C HIS A 257 -4.68 -4.39 13.53
N LEU A 258 -5.61 -5.20 14.03
CA LEU A 258 -5.94 -6.51 13.48
C LEU A 258 -7.15 -6.38 12.54
N ARG A 259 -6.95 -6.65 11.25
CA ARG A 259 -8.00 -6.60 10.23
C ARG A 259 -8.56 -8.01 10.02
N PHE A 260 -9.80 -8.24 10.49
CA PHE A 260 -10.49 -9.54 10.45
C PHE A 260 -11.62 -9.61 9.43
N GLU A 261 -11.51 -8.86 8.32
CA GLU A 261 -12.52 -8.89 7.28
C GLU A 261 -12.45 -10.23 6.50
N MET A 262 -13.61 -10.71 6.05
CA MET A 262 -13.73 -12.01 5.35
C MET A 262 -12.83 -12.09 4.11
N ASP A 263 -12.59 -10.97 3.43
CA ASP A 263 -11.70 -10.86 2.26
C ASP A 263 -10.21 -11.04 2.61
N MET A 264 -9.83 -10.91 3.89
CA MET A 264 -8.47 -11.09 4.38
C MET A 264 -8.24 -12.48 5.01
N LEU A 265 -9.29 -13.13 5.52
CA LEU A 265 -9.20 -14.40 6.24
C LEU A 265 -9.45 -15.64 5.36
N ALA A 266 -10.06 -15.47 4.18
CA ALA A 266 -10.34 -16.56 3.25
C ALA A 266 -9.28 -16.61 2.13
N PHE A 267 -8.14 -17.27 2.41
CA PHE A 267 -7.20 -17.76 1.41
C PHE A 267 -6.85 -19.22 1.69
#